data_AF-A0A961K5J9-F1
#
_entry.id   AF-A0A961K5J9-F1
#
_cell.length_a   1.000
_cell.length_b   1.000
_cell.length_c   1.000
_cell.angle_alpha   90.00
_cell.angle_beta   90.00
_cell.angle_gamma   90.00
#
_symmetry.space_group_name_H-M   'P 1'
#
loop_
_entity.id
_entity.type
_entity.pdbx_description
1 polymer ?
#
loop_
_entity_poly.entity_id
_entity_poly.type
_entity_poly.pdbx_seq_one_letter_code
_entity_poly.pdbx_strand_id
1 'polypeptide(L)'
;MDVNFARLAERRMLAARAEGKLSNLAGEGQPLPPHPEEAYLDPLEALGFRIMHEAGFVPQELALGRELDEAKLAWISAYDDETRTRLMGRIAELEMRRNIARETRLHCMHRH
;
A
#
# COMPACT_ATOMS: atom_id res chain seq x y z
N MET A 1 20.86 -20.82 -11.37
CA MET A 1 19.71 -21.03 -12.27
C MET A 1 18.75 -19.89 -12.01
N ASP A 2 18.64 -18.95 -12.95
CA ASP A 2 17.64 -17.89 -12.86
C ASP A 2 16.24 -18.50 -12.98
N VAL A 3 15.51 -18.50 -11.87
CA VAL A 3 14.10 -18.90 -11.87
C VAL A 3 13.34 -17.79 -12.55
N ASN A 4 12.90 -18.04 -13.79
CA ASN A 4 12.02 -17.12 -14.50
C ASN A 4 10.62 -17.17 -13.86
N PHE A 5 10.34 -16.22 -12.97
CA PHE A 5 9.08 -16.09 -12.25
C PHE A 5 7.87 -15.99 -13.19
N ALA A 6 8.02 -15.38 -14.37
CA ALA A 6 6.93 -15.30 -15.34
C ALA A 6 6.52 -16.69 -15.85
N ARG A 7 7.48 -17.57 -16.15
CA ARG A 7 7.19 -18.95 -16.59
C ARG A 7 6.61 -19.80 -15.47
N LEU A 8 7.04 -19.59 -14.23
CA LEU A 8 6.49 -20.29 -13.07
C LEU A 8 5.03 -19.87 -12.81
N ALA A 9 4.76 -18.56 -12.87
CA ALA A 9 3.43 -17.98 -12.72
C ALA A 9 2.48 -18.51 -13.81
N GLU A 10 2.91 -18.48 -15.08
CA GLU A 10 2.12 -18.99 -16.21
C GLU A 10 1.72 -20.47 -16.03
N ARG A 11 2.67 -21.32 -15.62
CA ARG A 11 2.38 -22.73 -15.32
C ARG A 11 1.37 -22.92 -14.19
N ARG A 12 1.46 -22.12 -13.13
CA ARG A 12 0.53 -22.15 -12.00
C ARG A 12 -0.87 -21.70 -12.42
N MET A 13 -0.97 -20.65 -13.23
CA MET A 13 -2.25 -20.17 -13.77
C MET A 13 -2.93 -21.20 -14.67
N LEU A 14 -2.17 -21.85 -15.56
CA LEU A 14 -2.69 -22.89 -16.44
C LEU A 14 -3.20 -24.12 -15.67
N ALA A 15 -2.46 -24.55 -14.64
CA ALA A 15 -2.89 -25.65 -13.77
C ALA A 15 -4.18 -25.30 -13.00
N ALA A 16 -4.24 -24.11 -12.39
CA ALA A 16 -5.44 -23.64 -11.68
C ALA A 16 -6.67 -23.54 -12.59
N ARG A 17 -6.46 -23.14 -13.86
CA ARG A 17 -7.53 -23.12 -14.87
C ARG A 17 -8.03 -24.52 -15.22
N ALA A 18 -7.13 -25.48 -15.42
CA ALA A 18 -7.49 -26.87 -15.71
C ALA A 18 -8.22 -27.53 -14.52
N GLU A 19 -7.89 -27.14 -13.30
CA GLU A 19 -8.53 -27.60 -12.07
C GLU A 19 -9.86 -26.90 -11.76
N GLY A 20 -10.32 -25.96 -12.60
CA GLY A 20 -11.55 -25.20 -12.37
C GLY A 20 -11.51 -24.24 -11.17
N LYS A 21 -10.32 -24.01 -10.59
CA LYS A 21 -10.11 -23.13 -9.42
C LYS A 21 -10.26 -21.65 -9.72
N LEU A 22 -10.35 -21.29 -11.00
CA LEU A 22 -10.54 -19.91 -11.47
C LEU A 22 -12.01 -19.59 -11.79
N SER A 23 -12.93 -20.50 -11.47
CA SER A 23 -14.37 -20.37 -11.74
C SER A 23 -15.15 -20.41 -10.42
N ASN A 24 -16.27 -19.70 -10.38
CA ASN A 24 -17.15 -19.50 -9.22
C ASN A 24 -16.46 -18.84 -8.01
N LEU A 25 -15.53 -17.91 -8.27
CA LEU A 25 -14.84 -17.14 -7.23
C LEU A 25 -15.78 -16.09 -6.63
N ALA A 26 -15.56 -15.75 -5.35
CA ALA A 26 -16.28 -14.67 -4.70
C ALA A 26 -16.05 -13.35 -5.47
N GLY A 27 -17.13 -12.77 -6.02
CA GLY A 27 -17.06 -11.55 -6.83
C GLY A 27 -16.81 -11.78 -8.33
N GLU A 28 -16.89 -13.02 -8.84
CA GLU A 28 -16.79 -13.29 -10.29
C GLU A 28 -17.87 -12.53 -11.07
N GLY A 29 -17.44 -11.80 -12.11
CA GLY A 29 -18.32 -10.98 -12.95
C GLY A 29 -18.74 -9.65 -12.33
N GLN A 30 -18.37 -9.37 -11.08
CA GLN A 30 -18.60 -8.07 -10.45
C GLN A 30 -17.45 -7.10 -10.77
N PRO A 31 -17.73 -5.79 -10.88
CA PRO A 31 -16.66 -4.81 -10.96
C PRO A 31 -15.79 -4.90 -9.70
N LEU A 32 -14.47 -4.76 -9.89
CA LEU A 32 -13.55 -4.66 -8.74
C LEU A 32 -14.00 -3.51 -7.83
N PRO A 33 -13.99 -3.72 -6.49
CA PRO A 33 -14.32 -2.65 -5.57
C PRO A 33 -13.36 -1.45 -5.79
N PRO A 34 -13.88 -0.22 -5.75
CA PRO A 34 -13.06 0.96 -5.94
C PRO A 34 -12.10 1.12 -4.75
N HIS A 35 -10.80 1.09 -5.04
CA HIS A 35 -9.75 1.41 -4.08
C HIS A 35 -9.07 2.72 -4.50
N PRO A 36 -9.60 3.88 -4.08
CA PRO A 36 -9.03 5.17 -4.46
C PRO A 36 -7.57 5.33 -4.00
N GLU A 37 -7.19 4.66 -2.91
CA GLU A 37 -5.81 4.57 -2.42
C GLU A 37 -4.83 3.78 -3.32
N GLU A 38 -5.31 2.88 -4.19
CA GLU A 38 -4.45 2.04 -5.05
C GLU A 38 -4.07 2.68 -6.38
N ALA A 39 -4.81 3.69 -6.82
CA ALA A 39 -4.64 4.32 -8.14
C ALA A 39 -3.30 5.05 -8.32
N TYR A 40 -2.60 5.35 -7.23
CA TYR A 40 -1.33 6.09 -7.22
C TYR A 40 -0.12 5.25 -6.78
N LEU A 41 -0.31 3.94 -6.55
CA LEU A 41 0.72 3.05 -6.03
C LEU A 41 1.32 2.18 -7.13
N ASP A 42 2.58 1.79 -6.94
CA ASP A 42 3.18 0.73 -7.75
C ASP A 42 2.34 -0.56 -7.64
N PRO A 43 2.14 -1.32 -8.73
CA PRO A 43 1.31 -2.53 -8.72
C PRO A 43 1.71 -3.56 -7.65
N LEU A 44 3.00 -3.61 -7.27
CA LEU A 44 3.49 -4.50 -6.21
C LEU A 44 3.07 -4.00 -4.82
N GLU A 45 3.08 -2.69 -4.59
CA GLU A 45 2.60 -2.09 -3.34
C GLU A 45 1.08 -2.24 -3.20
N ALA A 46 0.32 -2.03 -4.29
CA ALA A 46 -1.12 -2.24 -4.31
C ALA A 46 -1.49 -3.71 -3.98
N LEU A 47 -0.80 -4.68 -4.57
CA LEU A 47 -0.99 -6.10 -4.24
C LEU A 47 -0.67 -6.40 -2.78
N GLY A 48 0.42 -5.82 -2.25
CA GLY A 48 0.78 -5.96 -0.84
C GLY A 48 -0.30 -5.44 0.11
N PHE A 49 -0.91 -4.30 -0.22
CA PHE A 49 -2.02 -3.74 0.56
C PHE A 49 -3.30 -4.56 0.45
N ARG A 50 -3.61 -5.13 -0.72
CA ARG A 50 -4.75 -6.06 -0.87
C ARG A 50 -4.59 -7.30 0.01
N ILE A 51 -3.42 -7.95 -0.02
CA ILE A 51 -3.16 -9.13 0.82
C ILE A 51 -3.33 -8.79 2.31
N MET A 52 -2.86 -7.61 2.74
CA MET A 52 -3.02 -7.17 4.13
C MET A 52 -4.48 -6.85 4.50
N HIS A 53 -5.20 -6.15 3.62
CA HIS A 53 -6.61 -5.82 3.82
C HIS A 53 -7.48 -7.10 3.89
N GLU A 54 -7.23 -8.07 3.02
CA GLU A 54 -7.89 -9.39 3.05
C GLU A 54 -7.58 -10.18 4.34
N ALA A 55 -6.39 -9.98 4.90
CA ALA A 55 -6.00 -10.52 6.21
C ALA A 55 -6.52 -9.70 7.41
N GLY A 56 -7.30 -8.64 7.18
CA GLY A 56 -7.89 -7.78 8.21
C GLY A 56 -6.93 -6.72 8.79
N PHE A 57 -5.79 -6.49 8.15
CA PHE A 57 -4.78 -5.52 8.59
C PHE A 57 -4.82 -4.25 7.71
N VAL A 58 -4.94 -3.08 8.36
CA VAL A 58 -4.84 -1.77 7.70
C VAL A 58 -3.43 -1.19 7.93
N PRO A 59 -2.66 -0.88 6.86
CA PRO A 59 -1.31 -0.32 6.99
C PRO A 59 -1.33 1.04 7.70
N GLN A 60 -0.55 1.16 8.79
CA GLN A 60 -0.42 2.40 9.55
C GLN A 60 0.17 3.56 8.72
N GLU A 61 0.95 3.22 7.68
CA GLU A 61 1.50 4.14 6.67
C GLU A 61 0.42 4.98 5.97
N LEU A 62 -0.77 4.44 5.75
CA LEU A 62 -1.87 5.15 5.05
C LEU A 62 -2.47 6.25 5.91
N ALA A 63 -2.68 5.99 7.20
CA ALA A 63 -3.18 7.00 8.16
C ALA A 63 -2.15 8.13 8.32
N LEU A 64 -0.87 7.78 8.47
CA LEU A 64 0.23 8.75 8.56
C LEU A 64 0.40 9.57 7.27
N GLY A 65 0.13 8.98 6.11
CA GLY A 65 0.11 9.69 4.82
C GLY A 65 -0.96 10.78 4.77
N ARG A 66 -2.18 10.48 5.25
CA ARG A 66 -3.27 11.47 5.33
C ARG A 66 -2.92 12.62 6.28
N GLU A 67 -2.42 12.31 7.47
CA GLU A 67 -1.96 13.34 8.43
C GLU A 67 -0.83 14.22 7.86
N LEU A 68 0.07 13.62 7.05
CA LEU A 68 1.15 14.35 6.37
C LEU A 68 0.60 15.33 5.33
N ASP A 69 -0.34 14.89 4.49
CA ASP A 69 -0.94 15.73 3.46
C ASP A 69 -1.72 16.90 4.09
N GLU A 70 -2.47 16.64 5.16
CA GLU A 70 -3.11 17.69 5.96
C GLU A 70 -2.10 18.69 6.54
N ALA A 71 -1.00 18.21 7.11
CA ALA A 71 0.05 19.07 7.66
C ALA A 71 0.75 19.91 6.57
N LYS A 72 0.97 19.33 5.38
CA LYS A 72 1.52 20.04 4.22
C LYS A 72 0.57 21.12 3.70
N LEU A 73 -0.72 20.82 3.60
CA LEU A 73 -1.74 21.80 3.23
C LEU A 73 -1.80 22.95 4.25
N ALA A 74 -1.79 22.62 5.55
CA ALA A 74 -1.74 23.62 6.62
C ALA A 74 -0.50 24.51 6.50
N TRP A 75 0.68 23.93 6.19
CA TRP A 75 1.91 24.68 5.98
C TRP A 75 1.85 25.63 4.79
N ILE A 76 1.26 25.20 3.67
CA ILE A 76 1.06 26.05 2.48
C ILE A 76 0.13 27.23 2.81
N SER A 77 -0.89 27.00 3.63
CA SER A 77 -1.86 28.02 4.05
C SER A 77 -1.38 28.96 5.16
N ALA A 78 -0.23 28.65 5.79
CA ALA A 78 0.29 29.43 6.92
C ALA A 78 1.05 30.67 6.42
N TYR A 79 0.70 31.84 6.95
CA TYR A 79 1.35 33.11 6.62
C TYR A 79 2.36 33.58 7.68
N ASP A 80 2.29 33.00 8.88
CA ASP A 80 3.13 33.35 10.02
C ASP A 80 4.34 32.42 10.17
N ASP A 81 5.51 32.98 10.48
CA ASP A 81 6.80 32.29 10.46
C ASP A 81 6.96 31.30 11.64
N GLU A 82 6.38 31.63 12.80
CA GLU A 82 6.36 30.75 13.97
C GLU A 82 5.48 29.52 13.70
N THR A 83 4.29 29.75 13.16
CA THR A 83 3.35 28.70 12.75
C THR A 83 3.97 27.80 11.68
N ARG A 84 4.70 28.39 10.72
CA ARG A 84 5.38 27.68 9.64
C ARG A 84 6.50 26.78 10.15
N THR A 85 7.28 27.25 11.11
CA THR A 85 8.35 26.49 11.77
C THR A 85 7.79 25.31 12.56
N ARG A 86 6.70 25.52 13.31
CA ARG A 86 6.01 24.46 14.04
C ARG A 86 5.46 23.37 13.10
N LEU A 87 4.83 23.77 12.00
CA LEU A 87 4.29 22.85 11.01
C LEU A 87 5.39 22.07 10.30
N MET A 88 6.56 22.68 10.05
CA MET A 88 7.72 21.95 9.53
C MET A 88 8.23 20.87 10.49
N GLY A 89 8.30 21.17 11.78
CA GLY A 89 8.64 20.15 12.79
C GLY A 89 7.64 18.99 12.80
N ARG A 90 6.34 19.30 12.66
CA ARG A 90 5.29 18.28 12.59
C ARG A 90 5.38 17.44 11.31
N ILE A 91 5.67 18.05 10.16
CA ILE A 91 5.87 17.33 8.90
C ILE A 91 7.06 16.37 9.04
N ALA A 92 8.19 16.83 9.57
CA ALA A 92 9.37 15.99 9.75
C ALA A 92 9.11 14.77 10.67
N GLU A 93 8.38 14.97 11.77
CA GLU A 93 7.96 13.88 12.67
C GLU A 93 7.09 12.85 11.93
N LEU A 94 6.10 13.32 11.17
CA LEU A 94 5.19 12.46 10.41
C LEU A 94 5.91 11.68 9.30
N GLU A 95 6.86 12.30 8.59
CA GLU A 95 7.68 11.62 7.59
C GLU A 95 8.54 10.51 8.22
N MET A 96 9.19 10.81 9.36
CA MET A 96 9.99 9.82 10.08
C MET A 96 9.13 8.61 10.52
N ARG A 97 7.97 8.86 11.12
CA ARG A 97 7.06 7.79 11.56
C ARG A 97 6.54 6.95 10.39
N ARG A 98 6.22 7.60 9.25
CA ARG A 98 5.78 6.90 8.03
C ARG A 98 6.89 6.01 7.48
N ASN A 99 8.14 6.48 7.48
CA ASN A 99 9.28 5.68 7.01
C ASN A 99 9.54 4.46 7.89
N ILE A 100 9.49 4.61 9.21
CA ILE A 100 9.63 3.48 10.16
C ILE A 100 8.53 2.43 9.94
N ALA A 101 7.28 2.87 9.76
CA ALA A 101 6.17 1.95 9.48
C ALA A 101 6.40 1.18 8.17
N ARG A 102 6.88 1.86 7.12
CA ARG A 102 7.23 1.24 5.83
C ARG A 102 8.34 0.21 5.95
N GLU A 103 9.41 0.54 6.67
CA GLU A 103 10.52 -0.38 6.89
C GLU A 103 10.08 -1.61 7.70
N THR A 104 9.24 -1.40 8.71
CA THR A 104 8.67 -2.50 9.53
C THR A 104 7.85 -3.44 8.66
N ARG A 105 7.00 -2.90 7.77
CA ARG A 105 6.24 -3.69 6.79
C ARG A 105 7.17 -4.53 5.91
N LEU A 106 8.16 -3.89 5.30
CA LEU A 106 9.11 -4.59 4.43
C LEU A 106 9.83 -5.69 5.19
N HIS A 107 10.25 -5.44 6.44
CA HIS A 107 10.88 -6.46 7.28
C HIS A 107 9.95 -7.65 7.57
N CYS A 108 8.68 -7.41 7.90
CA CYS A 108 7.70 -8.47 8.14
C CYS A 108 7.45 -9.33 6.89
N MET A 109 7.44 -8.72 5.70
CA MET A 109 7.24 -9.45 4.43
C MET A 109 8.44 -10.32 4.03
N HIS A 110 9.66 -9.98 4.45
CA HIS A 110 10.87 -10.74 4.12
C HIS A 110 11.15 -11.93 5.08
N ARG A 111 10.38 -12.06 6.18
CA ARG A 111 10.64 -13.06 7.23
C ARG A 111 9.73 -14.30 7.15
N HIS A 112 9.03 -14.50 6.04
CA HIS A 112 8.21 -15.69 5.74
C HIS A 112 8.79 -16.48 4.58
#